data_AF-A0A2Z5JPD5-F1
#
_entry.id   AF-A0A2Z5JPD5-F1
#
_cell.length_a   1.000
_cell.length_b   1.000
_cell.length_c   1.000
_cell.angle_alpha   90.00
_cell.angle_beta   90.00
_cell.angle_gamma   90.00
#
_symmetry.space_group_name_H-M   'P 1'
#
loop_
_entity.id
_entity.type
_entity.pdbx_description
1 polymer ?
#
loop_
_entity_poly.entity_id
_entity_poly.type
_entity_poly.pdbx_seq_one_letter_code
_entity_poly.pdbx_strand_id
1 'polypeptide(L)'
;MPHAATASKADAAEPGGDPVGPLERGLAVLRALAAHPGPRMRPGDLVRATGLARSTVDRIVTTLTHLGYLRIEDDRDVLLAPRLMELGNAYLACSGLPDALEPLAVALADELDESVSLAVPDGAGVRFISQSTRRRTMALAFRIGDLLPAERCAPGALFASDWSPEQQAAWRTRLREDPRDAGFPAVPPRPAPPAPDQVESAFRQRVADARDAGWTVDDQLIEPGLVAVAVPVHAPDGSAVCALSVVSHTSRHSARSLAEHALPRLREYAARMEAALASPSPAATPHAPGGPDTSRAVKAELGPEFLQSLARGLAVLTALGSAPGGLTLSGAAEAAGLARATARRALLSLQQLGYAAPAGEGRRFTLLPTVLELGYARLSRLTFAEIAQPHLARLVEQVHDSASVAVLADDDIMYVARVHTVRIMSVNITVGTRFPAYATSMGRVLLAGLSEHEAAERLAHASVRSLTPFTRVDAADLAEAVAQARRDGHALVDQELEEGLRSIAVPVHDRTGRVAAAMNVSTHASRGTMDDVRRAVLPALTAAAAAVEEDLAVVTERVRLTIP
;
A
#
# COMPACT_ATOMS: atom_id res chain seq x y z
N MET A 1 27.93 0.31 -63.35
CA MET A 1 28.20 0.21 -61.91
C MET A 1 27.66 1.46 -61.21
N PRO A 2 26.48 1.36 -60.57
CA PRO A 2 26.14 2.24 -59.46
C PRO A 2 25.81 1.44 -58.19
N HIS A 3 26.32 1.95 -57.07
CA HIS A 3 26.12 1.45 -55.71
C HIS A 3 24.73 1.89 -55.22
N ALA A 4 23.82 0.93 -54.98
CA ALA A 4 22.55 1.17 -54.30
C ALA A 4 22.74 1.00 -52.79
N ALA A 5 22.39 2.04 -52.03
CA ALA A 5 22.33 2.01 -50.59
C ALA A 5 21.14 1.15 -50.12
N THR A 6 21.43 0.11 -49.35
CA THR A 6 20.45 -0.75 -48.69
C THR A 6 19.89 -0.04 -47.46
N ALA A 7 18.63 0.42 -47.55
CA ALA A 7 17.85 0.79 -46.37
C ALA A 7 17.59 -0.48 -45.53
N SER A 8 18.02 -0.42 -44.26
CA SER A 8 17.73 -1.44 -43.25
C SER A 8 16.23 -1.46 -42.94
N LYS A 9 15.58 -2.60 -43.16
CA LYS A 9 14.19 -2.88 -42.77
C LYS A 9 14.09 -2.83 -41.25
N ALA A 10 13.69 -1.68 -40.72
CA ALA A 10 13.29 -1.51 -39.33
C ALA A 10 12.05 -2.34 -39.01
N ASP A 11 12.03 -2.84 -37.76
CA ASP A 11 10.96 -3.53 -37.06
C ASP A 11 9.55 -3.02 -37.42
N ALA A 12 8.84 -3.79 -38.25
CA ALA A 12 7.39 -3.70 -38.33
C ALA A 12 6.82 -4.64 -37.26
N ALA A 13 6.21 -4.06 -36.23
CA ALA A 13 5.56 -4.77 -35.14
C ALA A 13 4.33 -5.54 -35.66
N GLU A 14 4.40 -6.87 -35.69
CA GLU A 14 3.21 -7.71 -35.79
C GLU A 14 2.43 -7.66 -34.45
N PRO A 15 1.10 -7.42 -34.46
CA PRO A 15 0.26 -7.61 -33.28
C PRO A 15 0.09 -9.11 -33.05
N GLY A 16 0.63 -9.66 -31.97
CA GLY A 16 -0.17 -9.89 -30.76
C GLY A 16 -0.38 -11.39 -30.55
N GLY A 17 0.58 -12.07 -29.90
CA GLY A 17 0.32 -13.40 -29.37
C GLY A 17 -0.63 -13.32 -28.17
N ASP A 18 -1.38 -14.40 -27.91
CA ASP A 18 -2.29 -14.47 -26.77
C ASP A 18 -1.58 -14.11 -25.45
N PRO A 19 -2.28 -13.43 -24.53
CA PRO A 19 -1.72 -13.11 -23.22
C PRO A 19 -1.23 -14.36 -22.52
N VAL A 20 -0.21 -14.21 -21.68
CA VAL A 20 0.31 -15.29 -20.85
C VAL A 20 -0.81 -15.73 -19.89
N GLY A 21 -1.52 -16.81 -20.25
CA GLY A 21 -2.76 -17.21 -19.57
C GLY A 21 -2.69 -17.28 -18.04
N PRO A 22 -1.64 -17.84 -17.41
CA PRO A 22 -1.53 -17.82 -15.95
C PRO A 22 -1.39 -16.41 -15.33
N LEU A 23 -0.76 -15.47 -16.03
CA LEU A 23 -0.64 -14.08 -15.57
C LEU A 23 -2.01 -13.38 -15.59
N GLU A 24 -2.71 -13.47 -16.71
CA GLU A 24 -4.07 -12.93 -16.86
C GLU A 24 -5.01 -13.46 -15.78
N ARG A 25 -5.03 -14.79 -15.59
CA ARG A 25 -5.89 -15.42 -14.57
C ARG A 25 -5.50 -15.04 -13.15
N GLY A 26 -4.19 -14.88 -12.87
CA GLY A 26 -3.72 -14.42 -11.57
C GLY A 26 -4.17 -13.00 -11.25
N LEU A 27 -4.05 -12.09 -12.22
CA LEU A 27 -4.55 -10.71 -12.11
C LEU A 27 -6.08 -10.68 -11.94
N ALA A 28 -6.82 -11.57 -12.61
CA ALA A 28 -8.26 -11.71 -12.41
C ALA A 28 -8.64 -12.15 -10.97
N VAL A 29 -7.88 -13.08 -10.37
CA VAL A 29 -8.07 -13.48 -8.97
C VAL A 29 -7.78 -12.32 -8.00
N LEU A 30 -6.71 -11.57 -8.23
CA LEU A 30 -6.37 -10.39 -7.42
C LEU A 30 -7.46 -9.31 -7.51
N ARG A 31 -7.96 -9.03 -8.72
CA ARG A 31 -9.11 -8.12 -8.94
C ARG A 31 -10.36 -8.59 -8.20
N ALA A 32 -10.70 -9.88 -8.27
CA ALA A 32 -11.87 -10.42 -7.60
C ALA A 32 -11.78 -10.26 -6.08
N LEU A 33 -10.61 -10.53 -5.50
CA LEU A 33 -10.33 -10.27 -4.08
C LEU A 33 -10.44 -8.79 -3.75
N ALA A 34 -9.82 -7.91 -4.56
CA ALA A 34 -9.83 -6.46 -4.37
C ALA A 34 -11.26 -5.88 -4.42
N ALA A 35 -12.11 -6.37 -5.33
CA ALA A 35 -13.49 -5.91 -5.49
C ALA A 35 -14.47 -6.44 -4.43
N HIS A 36 -14.13 -7.53 -3.72
CA HIS A 36 -15.05 -8.12 -2.74
C HIS A 36 -15.30 -7.16 -1.56
N PRO A 37 -16.54 -6.94 -1.11
CA PRO A 37 -16.85 -6.10 0.05
C PRO A 37 -16.18 -6.50 1.38
N GLY A 38 -15.70 -7.74 1.50
CA GLY A 38 -15.20 -8.33 2.74
C GLY A 38 -13.68 -8.48 2.69
N PRO A 39 -13.02 -8.70 3.84
CA PRO A 39 -11.57 -8.82 3.90
C PRO A 39 -11.06 -10.15 3.33
N ARG A 40 -11.95 -11.14 3.18
CA ARG A 40 -11.61 -12.53 2.87
C ARG A 40 -12.60 -13.15 1.88
N MET A 41 -12.11 -14.09 1.08
CA MET A 41 -12.92 -14.91 0.17
C MET A 41 -12.60 -16.38 0.35
N ARG A 42 -13.61 -17.24 0.23
CA ARG A 42 -13.34 -18.67 0.07
C ARG A 42 -12.97 -18.95 -1.38
N PRO A 43 -12.13 -19.96 -1.65
CA PRO A 43 -11.80 -20.35 -3.02
C PRO A 43 -13.02 -20.71 -3.89
N GLY A 44 -14.14 -21.16 -3.29
CA GLY A 44 -15.40 -21.33 -4.02
C GLY A 44 -16.02 -20.02 -4.50
N ASP A 45 -15.83 -18.93 -3.75
CA ASP A 45 -16.27 -17.59 -4.13
C ASP A 45 -15.38 -17.04 -5.24
N LEU A 46 -14.07 -17.31 -5.19
CA LEU A 46 -13.13 -16.98 -6.26
C LEU A 46 -13.47 -17.69 -7.57
N VAL A 47 -13.84 -18.98 -7.51
CA VAL A 47 -14.32 -19.73 -8.69
C VAL A 47 -15.56 -19.04 -9.29
N ARG A 48 -16.54 -18.67 -8.48
CA ARG A 48 -17.76 -17.99 -8.97
C ARG A 48 -17.47 -16.61 -9.54
N ALA A 49 -16.62 -15.82 -8.87
CA ALA A 49 -16.29 -14.46 -9.27
C ALA A 49 -15.44 -14.40 -10.55
N THR A 50 -14.56 -15.37 -10.76
CA THR A 50 -13.62 -15.38 -11.89
C THR A 50 -14.05 -16.28 -13.04
N GLY A 51 -14.99 -17.22 -12.82
CA GLY A 51 -15.36 -18.25 -13.79
C GLY A 51 -14.28 -19.31 -14.03
N LEU A 52 -13.18 -19.29 -13.27
CA LEU A 52 -12.05 -20.20 -13.44
C LEU A 52 -12.32 -21.57 -12.81
N ALA A 53 -11.76 -22.63 -13.40
CA ALA A 53 -11.80 -23.97 -12.82
C ALA A 53 -11.15 -23.98 -11.43
N ARG A 54 -11.70 -24.78 -10.51
CA ARG A 54 -11.23 -24.86 -9.12
C ARG A 54 -9.73 -25.15 -8.99
N SER A 55 -9.24 -26.13 -9.74
CA SER A 55 -7.81 -26.47 -9.78
C SER A 55 -6.92 -25.32 -10.27
N THR A 56 -7.45 -24.42 -11.10
CA THR A 56 -6.70 -23.23 -11.55
C THR A 56 -6.65 -22.18 -10.45
N VAL A 57 -7.75 -21.96 -9.73
CA VAL A 57 -7.79 -21.05 -8.58
C VAL A 57 -6.83 -21.52 -7.49
N ASP A 58 -6.84 -22.81 -7.12
CA ASP A 58 -5.96 -23.33 -6.07
C ASP A 58 -4.47 -23.15 -6.41
N ARG A 59 -4.07 -23.35 -7.66
CA ARG A 59 -2.69 -23.12 -8.14
C ARG A 59 -2.29 -21.65 -8.14
N ILE A 60 -3.22 -20.76 -8.51
CA ILE A 60 -3.02 -19.30 -8.46
C ILE A 60 -2.85 -18.85 -7.01
N VAL A 61 -3.76 -19.27 -6.12
CA VAL A 61 -3.68 -18.95 -4.69
C VAL A 61 -2.38 -19.47 -4.10
N THR A 62 -2.00 -20.72 -4.37
CA THR A 62 -0.72 -21.28 -3.92
C THR A 62 0.48 -20.45 -4.39
N THR A 63 0.48 -20.06 -5.66
CA THR A 63 1.56 -19.24 -6.23
C THR A 63 1.62 -17.85 -5.58
N LEU A 64 0.48 -17.17 -5.44
CA LEU A 64 0.42 -15.82 -4.86
C LEU A 64 0.68 -15.81 -3.35
N THR A 65 0.28 -16.86 -2.63
CA THR A 65 0.64 -17.04 -1.22
C THR A 65 2.14 -17.26 -1.04
N HIS A 66 2.77 -18.04 -1.91
CA HIS A 66 4.22 -18.21 -1.90
C HIS A 66 4.96 -16.89 -2.19
N LEU A 67 4.43 -16.06 -3.09
CA LEU A 67 4.97 -14.71 -3.35
C LEU A 67 4.68 -13.70 -2.22
N GLY A 68 3.91 -14.09 -1.21
CA GLY A 68 3.50 -13.21 -0.11
C GLY A 68 2.42 -12.19 -0.48
N TYR A 69 1.79 -12.31 -1.65
CA TYR A 69 0.72 -11.41 -2.11
C TYR A 69 -0.66 -11.80 -1.57
N LEU A 70 -0.82 -13.07 -1.22
CA LEU A 70 -2.01 -13.58 -0.53
C LEU A 70 -1.63 -14.27 0.77
N ARG A 71 -2.60 -14.40 1.66
CA ARG A 71 -2.50 -15.21 2.87
C ARG A 71 -3.74 -16.09 3.01
N ILE A 72 -3.56 -17.24 3.62
CA ILE A 72 -4.64 -18.15 3.97
C ILE A 72 -4.82 -18.11 5.48
N GLU A 73 -6.03 -17.87 5.94
CA GLU A 73 -6.46 -17.97 7.34
C GLU A 73 -7.54 -19.06 7.48
N ASP A 74 -7.74 -19.56 8.70
CA ASP A 74 -8.84 -20.50 9.03
C ASP A 74 -8.96 -21.67 8.04
N ASP A 75 -7.81 -22.23 7.66
CA ASP A 75 -7.56 -23.30 6.66
C ASP A 75 -8.02 -23.03 5.22
N ARG A 76 -8.85 -22.01 4.95
CA ARG A 76 -9.47 -21.82 3.61
C ARG A 76 -9.80 -20.39 3.23
N ASP A 77 -9.80 -19.44 4.14
CA ASP A 77 -10.13 -18.06 3.81
C ASP A 77 -8.92 -17.38 3.18
N VAL A 78 -9.07 -16.85 1.98
CA VAL A 78 -8.01 -16.20 1.20
C VAL A 78 -8.13 -14.69 1.34
N LEU A 79 -7.04 -14.03 1.71
CA LEU A 79 -6.96 -12.59 1.94
C LEU A 79 -5.79 -12.00 1.16
N LEU A 80 -5.89 -10.71 0.84
CA LEU A 80 -4.77 -9.93 0.33
C LEU A 80 -3.75 -9.72 1.46
N ALA A 81 -2.46 -9.86 1.15
CA ALA A 81 -1.38 -9.64 2.09
C ALA A 81 -0.66 -8.30 1.80
N PRO A 82 -0.03 -7.66 2.81
CA PRO A 82 0.53 -6.30 2.67
C PRO A 82 1.55 -6.17 1.54
N ARG A 83 2.41 -7.18 1.35
CA ARG A 83 3.41 -7.23 0.27
C ARG A 83 2.86 -6.99 -1.14
N LEU A 84 1.59 -7.28 -1.40
CA LEU A 84 0.95 -6.99 -2.69
C LEU A 84 0.99 -5.49 -3.05
N MET A 85 1.09 -4.59 -2.06
CA MET A 85 1.26 -3.16 -2.32
C MET A 85 2.53 -2.82 -3.10
N GLU A 86 3.56 -3.69 -3.13
CA GLU A 86 4.75 -3.52 -3.98
C GLU A 86 4.37 -3.28 -5.45
N LEU A 87 3.30 -3.92 -5.96
CA LEU A 87 2.83 -3.71 -7.32
C LEU A 87 2.34 -2.26 -7.53
N GLY A 88 1.56 -1.74 -6.57
CA GLY A 88 1.07 -0.37 -6.63
C GLY A 88 2.16 0.67 -6.39
N ASN A 89 3.09 0.39 -5.46
CA ASN A 89 4.26 1.22 -5.20
C ASN A 89 5.13 1.32 -6.46
N ALA A 90 5.27 0.22 -7.22
CA ALA A 90 5.96 0.24 -8.51
C ALA A 90 5.34 1.24 -9.50
N TYR A 91 4.00 1.31 -9.60
CA TYR A 91 3.35 2.34 -10.42
C TYR A 91 3.62 3.75 -9.88
N LEU A 92 3.44 3.96 -8.57
CA LEU A 92 3.61 5.28 -7.93
C LEU A 92 5.05 5.79 -8.13
N ALA A 93 6.06 4.94 -7.94
CA ALA A 93 7.47 5.24 -8.18
C ALA A 93 7.77 5.50 -9.66
N CYS A 94 7.31 4.63 -10.57
CA CYS A 94 7.52 4.78 -12.01
C CYS A 94 6.88 6.06 -12.57
N SER A 95 5.73 6.46 -12.03
CA SER A 95 5.04 7.67 -12.48
C SER A 95 5.83 8.95 -12.18
N GLY A 96 6.63 8.95 -11.11
CA GLY A 96 7.33 10.13 -10.58
C GLY A 96 6.41 11.23 -10.05
N LEU A 97 5.08 11.09 -10.17
CA LEU A 97 4.12 12.12 -9.80
C LEU A 97 4.03 12.31 -8.28
N PRO A 98 3.85 11.26 -7.45
CA PRO A 98 3.74 11.48 -6.01
C PRO A 98 4.98 12.13 -5.41
N ASP A 99 6.19 11.71 -5.82
CA ASP A 99 7.45 12.27 -5.30
C ASP A 99 7.61 13.76 -5.63
N ALA A 100 7.21 14.17 -6.84
CA ALA A 100 7.30 15.56 -7.26
C ALA A 100 6.20 16.45 -6.66
N LEU A 101 4.99 15.91 -6.47
CA LEU A 101 3.79 16.71 -6.24
C LEU A 101 3.23 16.62 -4.82
N GLU A 102 3.45 15.52 -4.10
CA GLU A 102 2.89 15.33 -2.75
C GLU A 102 3.35 16.40 -1.74
N PRO A 103 4.63 16.84 -1.69
CA PRO A 103 5.05 17.91 -0.78
C PRO A 103 4.26 19.21 -0.99
N LEU A 104 3.97 19.53 -2.26
CA LEU A 104 3.18 20.71 -2.62
C LEU A 104 1.70 20.53 -2.26
N ALA A 105 1.14 19.33 -2.45
CA ALA A 105 -0.23 19.01 -2.05
C ALA A 105 -0.43 19.08 -0.53
N VAL A 106 0.55 18.59 0.26
CA VAL A 106 0.54 18.69 1.73
C VAL A 106 0.58 20.15 2.17
N ALA A 107 1.49 20.95 1.61
CA ALA A 107 1.60 22.37 1.94
C ALA A 107 0.30 23.15 1.62
N LEU A 108 -0.35 22.84 0.49
CA LEU A 108 -1.65 23.42 0.16
C LEU A 108 -2.74 23.00 1.15
N ALA A 109 -2.76 21.74 1.58
CA ALA A 109 -3.71 21.24 2.56
C ALA A 109 -3.54 21.93 3.92
N ASP A 110 -2.29 22.17 4.33
CA ASP A 110 -1.97 22.90 5.57
C ASP A 110 -2.34 24.38 5.48
N GLU A 111 -2.11 25.01 4.32
CA GLU A 111 -2.42 26.42 4.10
C GLU A 111 -3.93 26.68 4.08
N LEU A 112 -4.70 25.85 3.38
CA LEU A 112 -6.15 26.00 3.27
C LEU A 112 -6.91 25.35 4.42
N ASP A 113 -6.24 24.50 5.22
CA ASP A 113 -6.86 23.68 6.25
C ASP A 113 -8.02 22.81 5.70
N GLU A 114 -7.92 22.48 4.41
CA GLU A 114 -8.87 21.66 3.66
C GLU A 114 -8.17 20.42 3.10
N SER A 115 -8.97 19.42 2.73
CA SER A 115 -8.39 18.19 2.18
C SER A 115 -7.95 18.40 0.75
N VAL A 116 -6.72 18.00 0.42
CA VAL A 116 -6.16 18.08 -0.94
C VAL A 116 -5.90 16.68 -1.47
N SER A 117 -6.17 16.47 -2.76
CA SER A 117 -5.92 15.19 -3.42
C SER A 117 -5.34 15.38 -4.81
N LEU A 118 -4.49 14.44 -5.20
CA LEU A 118 -3.97 14.31 -6.56
C LEU A 118 -4.57 13.07 -7.21
N ALA A 119 -5.06 13.23 -8.43
CA ALA A 119 -5.66 12.15 -9.19
C ALA A 119 -5.16 12.12 -10.65
N VAL A 120 -5.24 10.96 -11.28
CA VAL A 120 -4.79 10.69 -12.65
C VAL A 120 -5.93 10.06 -13.45
N PRO A 121 -5.93 10.19 -14.80
CA PRO A 121 -6.91 9.51 -15.63
C PRO A 121 -6.69 8.00 -15.60
N ASP A 122 -7.77 7.22 -15.49
CA ASP A 122 -7.72 5.75 -15.57
C ASP A 122 -8.97 5.22 -16.29
N GLY A 123 -8.81 4.90 -17.58
CA GLY A 123 -9.90 4.46 -18.43
C GLY A 123 -11.05 5.47 -18.47
N ALA A 124 -12.25 5.02 -18.08
CA ALA A 124 -13.46 5.84 -17.99
C ALA A 124 -13.64 6.54 -16.63
N GLY A 125 -12.61 6.49 -15.79
CA GLY A 125 -12.62 7.01 -14.43
C GLY A 125 -11.38 7.81 -14.08
N VAL A 126 -11.27 8.10 -12.79
CA VAL A 126 -10.19 8.87 -12.19
C VAL A 126 -9.67 8.13 -10.98
N ARG A 127 -8.35 7.96 -10.89
CA ARG A 127 -7.72 7.26 -9.79
C ARG A 127 -6.90 8.20 -8.92
N PHE A 128 -7.06 8.09 -7.60
CA PHE A 128 -6.26 8.87 -6.65
C PHE A 128 -4.86 8.28 -6.49
N ILE A 129 -3.85 9.15 -6.50
CA ILE A 129 -2.43 8.78 -6.33
C ILE A 129 -1.78 9.41 -5.10
N SER A 130 -2.39 10.46 -4.54
CA SER A 130 -1.97 11.07 -3.29
C SER A 130 -3.16 11.76 -2.62
N GLN A 131 -3.13 11.81 -1.29
CA GLN A 131 -4.18 12.45 -0.51
C GLN A 131 -3.67 12.99 0.82
N SER A 132 -3.95 14.27 1.07
CA SER A 132 -3.69 14.97 2.32
C SER A 132 -5.02 15.35 2.96
N THR A 133 -5.46 14.56 3.94
CA THR A 133 -6.75 14.77 4.60
C THR A 133 -6.66 15.80 5.74
N ARG A 134 -7.63 16.69 5.84
CA ARG A 134 -7.81 17.68 6.93
C ARG A 134 -9.28 17.77 7.31
N ARG A 135 -9.57 17.92 8.62
CA ARG A 135 -10.89 18.24 9.23
C ARG A 135 -12.12 17.57 8.57
N ARG A 136 -12.15 16.22 8.59
CA ARG A 136 -13.06 15.37 7.79
C ARG A 136 -14.16 14.59 8.54
N THR A 137 -14.59 15.02 9.71
CA THR A 137 -15.56 14.24 10.52
C THR A 137 -16.92 13.98 9.82
N MET A 138 -17.23 14.61 8.68
CA MET A 138 -18.58 14.61 8.08
C MET A 138 -18.70 14.08 6.63
N ALA A 139 -17.64 13.61 5.96
CA ALA A 139 -17.74 13.19 4.54
C ALA A 139 -16.85 12.00 4.17
N LEU A 140 -17.22 11.28 3.09
CA LEU A 140 -16.49 10.15 2.53
C LEU A 140 -15.03 10.52 2.21
N ALA A 141 -14.09 9.70 2.68
CA ALA A 141 -12.67 9.81 2.38
C ALA A 141 -12.26 8.75 1.36
N PHE A 142 -11.89 9.22 0.16
CA PHE A 142 -11.16 8.41 -0.82
C PHE A 142 -9.78 8.09 -0.30
N ARG A 143 -9.03 7.25 -1.00
CA ARG A 143 -7.66 6.83 -0.66
C ARG A 143 -6.86 6.67 -1.92
N ILE A 144 -5.54 6.55 -1.77
CA ILE A 144 -4.67 6.14 -2.87
C ILE A 144 -5.17 4.82 -3.45
N GLY A 145 -5.35 4.78 -4.76
CA GLY A 145 -5.87 3.65 -5.51
C GLY A 145 -7.39 3.62 -5.68
N ASP A 146 -8.18 4.43 -4.97
CA ASP A 146 -9.62 4.51 -5.20
C ASP A 146 -9.90 5.05 -6.62
N LEU A 147 -10.81 4.38 -7.33
CA LEU A 147 -11.26 4.72 -8.67
C LEU A 147 -12.67 5.30 -8.61
N LEU A 148 -12.85 6.47 -9.21
CA LEU A 148 -14.12 7.18 -9.30
C LEU A 148 -14.58 7.24 -10.75
N PRO A 149 -15.90 7.19 -11.02
CA PRO A 149 -16.41 7.41 -12.37
C PRO A 149 -16.19 8.88 -12.77
N ALA A 150 -15.68 9.10 -13.98
CA ALA A 150 -15.26 10.43 -14.42
C ALA A 150 -16.40 11.46 -14.37
N GLU A 151 -17.63 11.04 -14.68
CA GLU A 151 -18.80 11.91 -14.64
C GLU A 151 -19.35 12.20 -13.24
N ARG A 152 -18.80 11.63 -12.16
CA ARG A 152 -19.20 11.96 -10.78
C ARG A 152 -18.11 12.62 -9.97
N CYS A 153 -17.06 13.12 -10.61
CA CYS A 153 -16.04 13.88 -9.90
C CYS A 153 -15.60 15.09 -10.72
N ALA A 154 -15.02 16.07 -10.04
CA ALA A 154 -14.42 17.25 -10.67
C ALA A 154 -13.29 16.86 -11.65
N PRO A 155 -12.24 16.12 -11.25
CA PRO A 155 -11.14 15.75 -12.16
C PRO A 155 -11.56 15.07 -13.46
N GLY A 156 -12.64 14.28 -13.45
CA GLY A 156 -13.05 13.54 -14.64
C GLY A 156 -13.46 14.45 -15.80
N ALA A 157 -14.04 15.62 -15.52
CA ALA A 157 -14.35 16.60 -16.55
C ALA A 157 -13.09 17.24 -17.15
N LEU A 158 -12.02 17.40 -16.36
CA LEU A 158 -10.74 17.90 -16.84
C LEU A 158 -10.09 16.90 -17.79
N PHE A 159 -10.02 15.63 -17.42
CA PHE A 159 -9.37 14.63 -18.29
C PHE A 159 -10.18 14.28 -19.53
N ALA A 160 -11.51 14.33 -19.43
CA ALA A 160 -12.38 14.03 -20.57
C ALA A 160 -12.32 15.08 -21.69
N SER A 161 -11.71 16.25 -21.47
CA SER A 161 -11.47 17.23 -22.53
C SER A 161 -10.56 16.68 -23.63
N ASP A 162 -9.67 15.74 -23.27
CA ASP A 162 -8.61 15.23 -24.15
C ASP A 162 -8.87 13.78 -24.57
N TRP A 163 -10.07 13.25 -24.30
CA TRP A 163 -10.41 11.88 -24.63
C TRP A 163 -10.46 11.64 -26.14
N SER A 164 -9.81 10.56 -26.56
CA SER A 164 -9.93 10.01 -27.91
C SER A 164 -11.36 9.50 -28.18
N PRO A 165 -11.75 9.33 -29.45
CA PRO A 165 -13.03 8.72 -29.81
C PRO A 165 -13.23 7.33 -29.19
N GLU A 166 -12.16 6.55 -29.07
CA GLU A 166 -12.17 5.23 -28.43
C GLU A 166 -12.46 5.33 -26.92
N GLN A 167 -11.81 6.27 -26.22
CA GLN A 167 -12.06 6.51 -24.79
C GLN A 167 -13.50 6.98 -24.54
N GLN A 168 -14.02 7.87 -25.38
CA GLN A 168 -15.43 8.30 -25.32
C GLN A 168 -16.40 7.14 -25.59
N ALA A 169 -16.08 6.25 -26.52
CA ALA A 169 -16.89 5.06 -26.78
C ALA A 169 -16.85 4.08 -25.60
N ALA A 170 -15.68 3.83 -25.02
CA ALA A 170 -15.51 2.98 -23.85
C ALA A 170 -16.29 3.49 -22.64
N TRP A 171 -16.23 4.80 -22.37
CA TRP A 171 -17.01 5.44 -21.32
C TRP A 171 -18.53 5.29 -21.52
N ARG A 172 -19.04 5.46 -22.75
CA ARG A 172 -20.46 5.22 -23.09
C ARG A 172 -20.88 3.77 -22.95
N THR A 173 -20.00 2.83 -23.29
CA THR A 173 -20.26 1.39 -23.09
C THR A 173 -20.36 1.08 -21.61
N ARG A 174 -19.42 1.57 -20.80
CA ARG A 174 -19.45 1.40 -19.35
C ARG A 174 -20.73 1.94 -18.72
N LEU A 175 -21.20 3.15 -19.11
CA LEU A 175 -22.46 3.69 -18.59
C LEU A 175 -23.68 2.79 -18.87
N ARG A 176 -23.67 2.06 -19.99
CA ARG A 176 -24.74 1.12 -20.34
C ARG A 176 -24.64 -0.20 -19.59
N GLU A 177 -23.43 -0.70 -19.38
CA GLU A 177 -23.17 -1.99 -18.73
C GLU A 177 -23.21 -1.92 -17.20
N ASP A 178 -22.80 -0.79 -16.63
CA ASP A 178 -22.81 -0.52 -15.20
C ASP A 178 -23.53 0.80 -14.87
N PRO A 179 -24.86 0.87 -15.04
CA PRO A 179 -25.62 2.11 -14.85
C PRO A 179 -25.76 2.51 -13.38
N ARG A 180 -25.29 1.68 -12.44
CA ARG A 180 -25.33 1.96 -11.00
C ARG A 180 -23.97 2.27 -10.39
N ASP A 181 -22.91 2.28 -11.20
CA ASP A 181 -21.52 2.45 -10.78
C ASP A 181 -21.06 1.36 -9.77
N ALA A 182 -21.56 0.13 -9.88
CA ALA A 182 -21.17 -0.99 -9.02
C ALA A 182 -19.68 -1.38 -9.20
N GLY A 183 -19.09 -1.08 -10.34
CA GLY A 183 -17.65 -1.23 -10.62
C GLY A 183 -16.77 -0.18 -9.93
N PHE A 184 -17.36 0.82 -9.26
CA PHE A 184 -16.65 1.85 -8.49
C PHE A 184 -16.98 1.73 -7.00
N PRO A 185 -16.42 0.74 -6.29
CA PRO A 185 -16.76 0.48 -4.89
C PRO A 185 -16.38 1.62 -3.92
N ALA A 186 -15.58 2.58 -4.38
CA ALA A 186 -15.20 3.77 -3.64
C ALA A 186 -16.33 4.81 -3.54
N VAL A 187 -17.38 4.73 -4.37
CA VAL A 187 -18.52 5.64 -4.33
C VAL A 187 -19.81 4.90 -4.01
N PRO A 188 -20.79 5.55 -3.35
CA PRO A 188 -22.11 4.98 -3.19
C PRO A 188 -22.72 4.64 -4.56
N PRO A 189 -23.29 3.43 -4.74
CA PRO A 189 -24.02 3.10 -5.96
C PRO A 189 -25.14 4.10 -6.21
N ARG A 190 -25.45 4.35 -7.48
CA ARG A 190 -26.57 5.24 -7.82
C ARG A 190 -27.88 4.62 -7.29
N PRO A 191 -28.75 5.40 -6.62
CA PRO A 191 -30.02 4.89 -6.10
C PRO A 191 -30.91 4.29 -7.20
N ALA A 192 -30.87 4.90 -8.39
CA ALA A 192 -31.56 4.43 -9.59
C ALA A 192 -30.65 4.57 -10.83
N PRO A 193 -30.80 3.67 -11.83
CA PRO A 193 -30.14 3.82 -13.13
C PRO A 193 -30.55 5.15 -13.78
N PRO A 194 -29.61 6.06 -14.08
CA PRO A 194 -29.94 7.31 -14.77
C PRO A 194 -30.19 7.05 -16.25
N ALA A 195 -30.89 7.98 -16.93
CA ALA A 195 -30.97 7.94 -18.39
C ALA A 195 -29.58 8.26 -18.98
N PRO A 196 -28.96 7.35 -19.76
CA PRO A 196 -27.59 7.54 -20.25
C PRO A 196 -27.39 8.85 -21.01
N ASP A 197 -28.36 9.23 -21.85
CA ASP A 197 -28.31 10.46 -22.65
C ASP A 197 -28.29 11.73 -21.78
N GLN A 198 -28.97 11.72 -20.63
CA GLN A 198 -28.96 12.86 -19.70
C GLN A 198 -27.60 12.99 -19.01
N VAL A 199 -27.02 11.87 -18.57
CA VAL A 199 -25.67 11.84 -17.99
C VAL A 199 -24.64 12.29 -19.00
N GLU A 200 -24.77 11.85 -20.26
CA GLU A 200 -23.88 12.23 -21.34
C GLU A 200 -23.98 13.71 -21.70
N SER A 201 -25.18 14.25 -21.82
CA SER A 201 -25.37 15.68 -22.07
C SER A 201 -24.81 16.53 -20.94
N ALA A 202 -25.12 16.20 -19.68
CA ALA A 202 -24.62 16.94 -18.52
C ALA A 202 -23.10 16.85 -18.37
N PHE A 203 -22.51 15.67 -18.61
CA PHE A 203 -21.07 15.50 -18.53
C PHE A 203 -20.36 16.26 -19.66
N ARG A 204 -20.85 16.18 -20.90
CA ARG A 204 -20.28 16.95 -22.02
C ARG A 204 -20.31 18.44 -21.79
N GLN A 205 -21.39 18.97 -21.20
CA GLN A 205 -21.46 20.38 -20.85
C GLN A 205 -20.35 20.74 -19.84
N ARG A 206 -20.19 19.97 -18.77
CA ARG A 206 -19.12 20.21 -17.78
C ARG A 206 -17.72 20.08 -18.37
N VAL A 207 -17.51 19.18 -19.33
CA VAL A 207 -16.23 19.05 -20.04
C VAL A 207 -15.95 20.30 -20.88
N ALA A 208 -16.96 20.83 -21.59
CA ALA A 208 -16.83 22.06 -22.34
C ALA A 208 -16.53 23.26 -21.42
N ASP A 209 -17.28 23.40 -20.33
CA ASP A 209 -17.08 24.46 -19.34
C ASP A 209 -15.69 24.37 -18.70
N ALA A 210 -15.22 23.15 -18.39
CA ALA A 210 -13.90 22.92 -17.82
C ALA A 210 -12.76 23.26 -18.78
N ARG A 211 -12.93 22.96 -20.07
CA ARG A 211 -11.96 23.33 -21.12
C ARG A 211 -11.83 24.85 -21.24
N ASP A 212 -12.95 25.56 -21.22
CA ASP A 212 -12.94 27.02 -21.37
C ASP A 212 -12.42 27.73 -20.11
N ALA A 213 -12.73 27.19 -18.93
CA ALA A 213 -12.38 27.82 -17.66
C ALA A 213 -10.97 27.43 -17.14
N GLY A 214 -10.47 26.23 -17.50
CA GLY A 214 -9.24 25.64 -16.96
C GLY A 214 -9.37 25.13 -15.52
N TRP A 215 -10.59 24.91 -15.04
CA TRP A 215 -10.92 24.34 -13.73
C TRP A 215 -12.35 23.83 -13.73
N THR A 216 -12.72 23.06 -12.72
CA THR A 216 -14.07 22.51 -12.60
C THR A 216 -14.48 22.28 -11.15
N VAL A 217 -15.77 22.03 -10.94
CA VAL A 217 -16.40 21.85 -9.64
C VAL A 217 -17.21 20.56 -9.59
N ASP A 218 -17.14 19.93 -8.43
CA ASP A 218 -18.05 18.90 -7.96
C ASP A 218 -18.99 19.53 -6.93
N ASP A 219 -20.26 19.63 -7.29
CA ASP A 219 -21.33 20.01 -6.36
C ASP A 219 -22.15 18.76 -6.02
N GLN A 220 -21.67 18.00 -5.03
CA GLN A 220 -22.38 16.85 -4.45
C GLN A 220 -22.67 15.74 -5.47
N LEU A 221 -21.80 15.54 -6.46
CA LEU A 221 -21.95 14.52 -7.50
C LEU A 221 -21.73 13.09 -6.96
N ILE A 222 -20.95 12.97 -5.89
CA ILE A 222 -20.67 11.70 -5.23
C ILE A 222 -21.72 11.41 -4.16
N GLU A 223 -21.84 12.31 -3.19
CA GLU A 223 -22.79 12.21 -2.09
C GLU A 223 -23.21 13.60 -1.60
N PRO A 224 -24.40 13.72 -0.97
CA PRO A 224 -24.83 14.96 -0.35
C PRO A 224 -23.79 15.48 0.65
N GLY A 225 -23.50 16.77 0.58
CA GLY A 225 -22.53 17.42 1.46
C GLY A 225 -21.10 17.47 0.92
N LEU A 226 -20.67 16.57 0.05
CA LEU A 226 -19.30 16.59 -0.48
C LEU A 226 -19.18 17.60 -1.64
N VAL A 227 -18.22 18.52 -1.56
CA VAL A 227 -17.94 19.48 -2.64
C VAL A 227 -16.44 19.50 -2.95
N ALA A 228 -16.08 19.71 -4.21
CA ALA A 228 -14.68 19.81 -4.62
C ALA A 228 -14.46 20.81 -5.76
N VAL A 229 -13.25 21.37 -5.81
CA VAL A 229 -12.77 22.21 -6.92
C VAL A 229 -11.46 21.60 -7.42
N ALA A 230 -11.32 21.46 -8.74
CA ALA A 230 -10.13 20.86 -9.35
C ALA A 230 -9.53 21.72 -10.45
N VAL A 231 -8.21 21.68 -10.57
CA VAL A 231 -7.42 22.26 -11.68
C VAL A 231 -6.52 21.18 -12.28
N PRO A 232 -6.24 21.20 -13.59
CA PRO A 232 -5.29 20.28 -14.21
C PRO A 232 -3.85 20.70 -13.90
N VAL A 233 -2.96 19.72 -13.88
CA VAL A 233 -1.50 19.87 -13.83
C VAL A 233 -0.95 19.23 -15.09
N HIS A 234 -0.24 20.02 -15.90
CA HIS A 234 0.24 19.57 -17.19
C HIS A 234 1.69 19.08 -17.16
N ALA A 235 2.00 18.12 -18.02
CA ALA A 235 3.36 17.78 -18.36
C ALA A 235 3.97 18.84 -19.30
N PRO A 236 5.30 18.83 -19.50
CA PRO A 236 5.97 19.76 -20.43
C PRO A 236 5.49 19.70 -21.88
N ASP A 237 4.85 18.60 -22.29
CA ASP A 237 4.24 18.44 -23.62
C ASP A 237 2.82 19.04 -23.72
N GLY A 238 2.32 19.62 -22.63
CA GLY A 238 1.00 20.24 -22.53
C GLY A 238 -0.14 19.27 -22.19
N SER A 239 0.12 17.98 -22.04
CA SER A 239 -0.91 17.00 -21.66
C SER A 239 -1.27 17.08 -20.18
N ALA A 240 -2.55 16.95 -19.83
CA ALA A 240 -3.00 16.91 -18.44
C ALA A 240 -2.65 15.55 -17.81
N VAL A 241 -1.59 15.50 -17.01
CA VAL A 241 -1.10 14.25 -16.38
C VAL A 241 -1.69 14.00 -14.99
N CYS A 242 -2.15 15.05 -14.33
CA CYS A 242 -2.73 14.98 -13.00
C CYS A 242 -3.79 16.08 -12.81
N ALA A 243 -4.69 15.89 -11.85
CA ALA A 243 -5.62 16.90 -11.38
C ALA A 243 -5.38 17.15 -9.89
N LEU A 244 -5.18 18.41 -9.54
CA LEU A 244 -5.09 18.89 -8.17
C LEU A 244 -6.46 19.33 -7.70
N SER A 245 -6.97 18.73 -6.63
CA SER A 245 -8.30 19.03 -6.10
C SER A 245 -8.27 19.44 -4.63
N VAL A 246 -9.07 20.44 -4.27
CA VAL A 246 -9.43 20.76 -2.88
C VAL A 246 -10.86 20.27 -2.64
N VAL A 247 -11.06 19.55 -1.54
CA VAL A 247 -12.30 18.90 -1.18
C VAL A 247 -12.75 19.39 0.20
N SER A 248 -14.00 19.83 0.28
CA SER A 248 -14.63 20.36 1.50
C SER A 248 -16.03 19.76 1.71
N HIS A 249 -16.78 20.31 2.66
CA HIS A 249 -18.14 19.93 2.97
C HIS A 249 -19.07 21.15 2.95
N THR A 250 -20.34 20.95 2.58
CA THR A 250 -21.35 22.04 2.45
C THR A 250 -21.64 22.78 3.75
N SER A 251 -21.31 22.18 4.90
CA SER A 251 -21.37 22.87 6.20
C SER A 251 -20.35 24.00 6.35
N ARG A 252 -19.31 24.04 5.51
CA ARG A 252 -18.28 25.10 5.48
C ARG A 252 -18.39 25.95 4.24
N HIS A 253 -18.50 25.30 3.08
CA HIS A 253 -18.50 25.96 1.79
C HIS A 253 -19.59 25.38 0.89
N SER A 254 -20.39 26.24 0.27
CA SER A 254 -21.02 25.88 -1.01
C SER A 254 -19.95 25.62 -2.07
N ALA A 255 -20.29 24.88 -3.13
CA ALA A 255 -19.38 24.61 -4.24
C ALA A 255 -18.81 25.92 -4.86
N ARG A 256 -19.65 26.96 -4.96
CA ARG A 256 -19.25 28.30 -5.40
C ARG A 256 -18.27 28.97 -4.44
N SER A 257 -18.60 29.03 -3.14
CA SER A 257 -17.72 29.65 -2.15
C SER A 257 -16.40 28.90 -1.98
N LEU A 258 -16.39 27.58 -2.21
CA LEU A 258 -15.16 26.79 -2.23
C LEU A 258 -14.29 27.19 -3.42
N ALA A 259 -14.88 27.37 -4.61
CA ALA A 259 -14.16 27.84 -5.78
C ALA A 259 -13.57 29.23 -5.55
N GLU A 260 -14.34 30.17 -5.00
CA GLU A 260 -13.88 31.52 -4.67
C GLU A 260 -12.74 31.51 -3.65
N HIS A 261 -12.77 30.58 -2.68
CA HIS A 261 -11.74 30.44 -1.64
C HIS A 261 -10.47 29.75 -2.13
N ALA A 262 -10.59 28.60 -2.80
CA ALA A 262 -9.47 27.69 -3.09
C ALA A 262 -8.82 27.92 -4.46
N LEU A 263 -9.56 28.40 -5.47
CA LEU A 263 -9.08 28.48 -6.85
C LEU A 263 -7.82 29.33 -7.05
N PRO A 264 -7.63 30.48 -6.39
CA PRO A 264 -6.39 31.26 -6.52
C PRO A 264 -5.16 30.46 -6.09
N ARG A 265 -5.25 29.74 -4.96
CA ARG A 265 -4.16 28.89 -4.45
C ARG A 265 -3.98 27.62 -5.26
N LEU A 266 -5.07 26.99 -5.68
CA LEU A 266 -5.02 25.83 -6.59
C LEU A 266 -4.21 26.15 -7.85
N ARG A 267 -4.46 27.29 -8.50
CA ARG A 267 -3.73 27.72 -9.70
C ARG A 267 -2.25 27.98 -9.41
N GLU A 268 -1.94 28.64 -8.30
CA GLU A 268 -0.56 28.91 -7.90
C GLU A 268 0.21 27.60 -7.65
N TYR A 269 -0.38 26.67 -6.90
CA TYR A 269 0.26 25.38 -6.62
C TYR A 269 0.31 24.47 -7.85
N ALA A 270 -0.67 24.51 -8.75
CA ALA A 270 -0.61 23.82 -10.04
C ALA A 270 0.58 24.32 -10.88
N ALA A 271 0.81 25.64 -10.96
CA ALA A 271 1.97 26.17 -11.67
C ALA A 271 3.31 25.75 -11.03
N ARG A 272 3.39 25.68 -9.70
CA ARG A 272 4.57 25.15 -8.99
C ARG A 272 4.77 23.65 -9.26
N MET A 273 3.69 22.90 -9.33
CA MET A 273 3.68 21.48 -9.68
C MET A 273 4.18 21.26 -11.12
N GLU A 274 3.69 22.03 -12.08
CA GLU A 274 4.15 22.00 -13.47
C GLU A 274 5.64 22.34 -13.58
N ALA A 275 6.12 23.34 -12.83
CA ALA A 275 7.54 23.67 -12.76
C ALA A 275 8.39 22.55 -12.14
N ALA A 276 7.86 21.84 -11.13
CA ALA A 276 8.51 20.67 -10.54
C ALA A 276 8.62 19.50 -11.54
N LEU A 277 7.58 19.27 -12.35
CA LEU A 277 7.58 18.25 -13.41
C LEU A 277 8.51 18.60 -14.58
N ALA A 278 8.67 19.88 -14.89
CA ALA A 278 9.58 20.35 -15.94
C ALA A 278 11.05 20.31 -15.50
N SER A 279 11.33 20.30 -14.20
CA SER A 279 12.68 20.20 -13.67
C SER A 279 13.20 18.77 -13.84
N PRO A 280 14.46 18.57 -14.26
CA PRO A 280 15.03 17.23 -14.35
C PRO A 280 15.02 16.60 -12.96
N SER A 281 14.20 15.56 -12.79
CA SER A 281 14.20 14.78 -11.55
C SER A 281 15.61 14.22 -11.35
N PRO A 282 16.24 14.37 -10.17
CA PRO A 282 17.52 13.74 -9.90
C PRO A 282 17.36 12.26 -10.25
N ALA A 283 18.22 11.76 -11.15
CA ALA A 283 18.13 10.38 -11.62
C ALA A 283 17.97 9.48 -10.39
N ALA A 284 16.81 8.84 -10.27
CA ALA A 284 16.57 7.91 -9.17
C ALA A 284 17.76 6.95 -9.17
N THR A 285 18.40 6.79 -8.00
CA THR A 285 19.42 5.77 -7.84
C THR A 285 18.82 4.47 -8.36
N PRO A 286 19.41 3.86 -9.41
CA PRO A 286 18.85 2.65 -9.97
C PRO A 286 18.66 1.66 -8.83
N HIS A 287 17.42 1.20 -8.66
CA HIS A 287 17.16 0.15 -7.71
C HIS A 287 18.08 -1.02 -8.07
N ALA A 288 18.70 -1.64 -7.06
CA ALA A 288 19.69 -2.69 -7.28
C ALA A 288 19.10 -3.73 -8.25
N PRO A 289 19.88 -4.24 -9.22
CA PRO A 289 19.39 -5.22 -10.18
C PRO A 289 18.71 -6.35 -9.41
N GLY A 290 17.52 -6.75 -9.86
CA GLY A 290 16.80 -7.84 -9.23
C GLY A 290 17.69 -9.07 -9.13
N GLY A 291 17.60 -9.77 -8.00
CA GLY A 291 18.31 -11.02 -7.79
C GLY A 291 18.01 -12.05 -8.89
N PRO A 292 18.79 -13.13 -8.96
CA PRO A 292 18.58 -14.17 -9.97
C PRO A 292 17.16 -14.74 -9.93
N ASP A 293 16.62 -15.15 -11.09
CA ASP A 293 15.30 -15.79 -11.21
C ASP A 293 15.18 -17.06 -10.33
N THR A 294 14.65 -16.89 -9.12
CA THR A 294 14.41 -17.96 -8.15
C THR A 294 13.20 -18.83 -8.50
N SER A 295 12.34 -18.39 -9.41
CA SER A 295 11.10 -19.08 -9.76
C SER A 295 11.32 -20.50 -10.29
N ARG A 296 12.50 -20.78 -10.86
CA ARG A 296 12.88 -22.14 -11.30
C ARG A 296 13.11 -23.09 -10.13
N ALA A 297 13.79 -22.64 -9.08
CA ALA A 297 14.05 -23.44 -7.89
C ALA A 297 12.73 -23.74 -7.16
N VAL A 298 11.90 -22.71 -6.98
CA VAL A 298 10.55 -22.86 -6.40
C VAL A 298 9.69 -23.81 -7.22
N LYS A 299 9.74 -23.73 -8.56
CA LYS A 299 9.02 -24.65 -9.43
C LYS A 299 9.47 -26.11 -9.27
N ALA A 300 10.75 -26.34 -8.99
CA ALA A 300 11.29 -27.67 -8.73
C ALA A 300 10.80 -28.24 -7.39
N GLU A 301 10.62 -27.39 -6.38
CA GLU A 301 10.12 -27.76 -5.05
C GLU A 301 8.60 -27.98 -5.03
N LEU A 302 7.83 -27.00 -5.52
CA LEU A 302 6.36 -27.00 -5.46
C LEU A 302 5.68 -27.72 -6.63
N GLY A 303 6.46 -28.16 -7.62
CA GLY A 303 5.97 -28.95 -8.74
C GLY A 303 4.85 -28.27 -9.54
N PRO A 304 3.78 -28.99 -9.96
CA PRO A 304 2.73 -28.46 -10.84
C PRO A 304 1.94 -27.32 -10.22
N GLU A 305 1.88 -27.22 -8.89
CA GLU A 305 1.07 -26.24 -8.17
C GLU A 305 1.56 -24.80 -8.36
N PHE A 306 2.87 -24.61 -8.55
CA PHE A 306 3.45 -23.29 -8.79
C PHE A 306 3.37 -22.85 -10.25
N LEU A 307 2.79 -21.67 -10.49
CA LEU A 307 2.61 -21.08 -11.81
C LEU A 307 3.76 -20.11 -12.13
N GLN A 308 4.85 -20.64 -12.67
CA GLN A 308 6.06 -19.88 -12.94
C GLN A 308 5.85 -18.64 -13.83
N SER A 309 4.97 -18.72 -14.84
CA SER A 309 4.72 -17.59 -15.73
C SER A 309 3.91 -16.46 -15.08
N LEU A 310 3.08 -16.77 -14.07
CA LEU A 310 2.43 -15.77 -13.23
C LEU A 310 3.48 -15.03 -12.39
N ALA A 311 4.32 -15.77 -11.67
CA ALA A 311 5.39 -15.19 -10.85
C ALA A 311 6.31 -14.27 -11.66
N ARG A 312 6.76 -14.72 -12.84
CA ARG A 312 7.61 -13.93 -13.74
C ARG A 312 6.90 -12.68 -14.28
N GLY A 313 5.61 -12.76 -14.57
CA GLY A 313 4.84 -11.61 -15.04
C GLY A 313 4.73 -10.52 -13.98
N LEU A 314 4.47 -10.90 -12.72
CA LEU A 314 4.42 -9.97 -11.59
C LEU A 314 5.81 -9.41 -11.23
N ALA A 315 6.88 -10.19 -11.41
CA ALA A 315 8.25 -9.70 -11.27
C ALA A 315 8.57 -8.62 -12.31
N VAL A 316 8.14 -8.79 -13.56
CA VAL A 316 8.29 -7.76 -14.61
C VAL A 316 7.49 -6.50 -14.28
N LEU A 317 6.26 -6.64 -13.76
CA LEU A 317 5.44 -5.51 -13.31
C LEU A 317 6.20 -4.70 -12.23
N THR A 318 6.70 -5.39 -11.20
CA THR A 318 7.48 -4.75 -10.12
C THR A 318 8.76 -4.09 -10.64
N ALA A 319 9.46 -4.75 -11.56
CA ALA A 319 10.69 -4.24 -12.16
C ALA A 319 10.50 -2.91 -12.91
N LEU A 320 9.34 -2.70 -13.58
CA LEU A 320 9.03 -1.43 -14.23
C LEU A 320 8.99 -0.25 -13.25
N GLY A 321 8.74 -0.51 -11.96
CA GLY A 321 8.79 0.48 -10.88
C GLY A 321 10.18 0.97 -10.49
N SER A 322 11.24 0.29 -10.94
CA SER A 322 12.62 0.59 -10.51
C SER A 322 13.18 1.90 -11.08
N ALA A 323 12.50 2.51 -12.06
CA ALA A 323 12.94 3.76 -12.68
C ALA A 323 11.74 4.67 -13.03
N PRO A 324 11.82 5.98 -12.71
CA PRO A 324 10.87 6.96 -13.23
C PRO A 324 10.80 6.93 -14.76
N GLY A 325 9.59 6.98 -15.32
CA GLY A 325 9.34 6.88 -16.76
C GLY A 325 9.53 5.48 -17.35
N GLY A 326 9.74 4.46 -16.51
CA GLY A 326 9.75 3.06 -16.88
C GLY A 326 11.04 2.59 -17.58
N LEU A 327 11.02 1.34 -18.06
CA LEU A 327 12.20 0.63 -18.55
C LEU A 327 12.11 0.24 -20.02
N THR A 328 13.27 0.10 -20.67
CA THR A 328 13.35 -0.61 -21.95
C THR A 328 13.13 -2.10 -21.74
N LEU A 329 12.84 -2.85 -22.81
CA LEU A 329 12.76 -4.32 -22.73
C LEU A 329 14.05 -4.95 -22.16
N SER A 330 15.23 -4.41 -22.48
CA SER A 330 16.50 -4.90 -21.93
C SER A 330 16.56 -4.63 -20.43
N GLY A 331 16.25 -3.40 -20.01
CA GLY A 331 16.25 -3.02 -18.60
C GLY A 331 15.26 -3.83 -17.77
N ALA A 332 14.04 -4.06 -18.29
CA ALA A 332 13.04 -4.88 -17.60
C ALA A 332 13.47 -6.36 -17.48
N ALA A 333 14.16 -6.91 -18.50
CA ALA A 333 14.69 -8.26 -18.45
C ALA A 333 15.81 -8.39 -17.41
N GLU A 334 16.73 -7.43 -17.37
CA GLU A 334 17.82 -7.37 -16.39
C GLU A 334 17.29 -7.18 -14.97
N ALA A 335 16.44 -6.18 -14.75
CA ALA A 335 15.86 -5.88 -13.44
C ALA A 335 14.97 -7.01 -12.89
N ALA A 336 14.33 -7.81 -13.77
CA ALA A 336 13.56 -8.99 -13.34
C ALA A 336 14.40 -10.29 -13.27
N GLY A 337 15.68 -10.27 -13.66
CA GLY A 337 16.52 -11.46 -13.74
C GLY A 337 16.07 -12.48 -14.79
N LEU A 338 15.38 -12.04 -15.85
CA LEU A 338 14.74 -12.90 -16.85
C LEU A 338 15.43 -12.86 -18.23
N ALA A 339 15.24 -13.92 -19.00
CA ALA A 339 15.57 -13.90 -20.43
C ALA A 339 14.71 -12.87 -21.17
N ARG A 340 15.32 -12.14 -22.12
CA ARG A 340 14.66 -11.09 -22.91
C ARG A 340 13.34 -11.54 -23.55
N ALA A 341 13.28 -12.75 -24.10
CA ALA A 341 12.06 -13.28 -24.72
C ALA A 341 10.92 -13.49 -23.70
N THR A 342 11.25 -13.91 -22.48
CA THR A 342 10.30 -14.08 -21.38
C THR A 342 9.76 -12.73 -20.90
N ALA A 343 10.66 -11.76 -20.69
CA ALA A 343 10.28 -10.40 -20.33
C ALA A 343 9.39 -9.74 -21.41
N ARG A 344 9.73 -9.91 -22.69
CA ARG A 344 8.92 -9.40 -23.81
C ARG A 344 7.50 -9.94 -23.77
N ARG A 345 7.32 -11.25 -23.57
CA ARG A 345 5.99 -11.87 -23.49
C ARG A 345 5.18 -11.32 -22.31
N ALA A 346 5.80 -11.17 -21.15
CA ALA A 346 5.15 -10.59 -19.98
C ALA A 346 4.73 -9.13 -20.21
N LEU A 347 5.62 -8.30 -20.78
CA LEU A 347 5.32 -6.89 -21.09
C LEU A 347 4.16 -6.75 -22.08
N LEU A 348 4.15 -7.54 -23.16
CA LEU A 348 3.05 -7.52 -24.13
C LEU A 348 1.73 -7.97 -23.49
N SER A 349 1.76 -8.97 -22.61
CA SER A 349 0.57 -9.38 -21.87
C SER A 349 0.09 -8.29 -20.91
N LEU A 350 0.99 -7.65 -20.16
CA LEU A 350 0.63 -6.53 -19.27
C LEU A 350 0.06 -5.36 -20.07
N GLN A 351 0.58 -5.09 -21.27
CA GLN A 351 0.05 -4.07 -22.18
C GLN A 351 -1.36 -4.42 -22.68
N GLN A 352 -1.56 -5.64 -23.16
CA GLN A 352 -2.88 -6.12 -23.59
C GLN A 352 -3.91 -6.09 -22.45
N LEU A 353 -3.47 -6.34 -21.22
CA LEU A 353 -4.32 -6.35 -20.02
C LEU A 353 -4.51 -4.95 -19.40
N GLY A 354 -3.91 -3.89 -19.97
CA GLY A 354 -4.07 -2.50 -19.50
C GLY A 354 -3.23 -2.11 -18.28
N TYR A 355 -2.22 -2.89 -17.89
CA TYR A 355 -1.34 -2.58 -16.77
C TYR A 355 -0.05 -1.86 -17.16
N ALA A 356 0.31 -1.89 -18.45
CA ALA A 356 1.48 -1.22 -18.98
C ALA A 356 1.19 -0.54 -20.32
N ALA A 357 1.95 0.50 -20.65
CA ALA A 357 1.89 1.18 -21.93
C ALA A 357 3.30 1.48 -22.47
N PRO A 358 3.47 1.60 -23.79
CA PRO A 358 4.68 2.18 -24.34
C PRO A 358 4.83 3.63 -23.88
N ALA A 359 6.06 4.04 -23.56
CA ALA A 359 6.41 5.39 -23.11
C ALA A 359 7.51 6.01 -24.00
N GLY A 360 7.46 7.33 -24.16
CA GLY A 360 8.35 8.11 -25.03
C GLY A 360 8.18 7.74 -26.51
N GLU A 361 9.26 7.74 -27.29
CA GLU A 361 9.29 7.28 -28.69
C GLU A 361 9.16 5.73 -28.83
N GLY A 362 8.37 5.09 -27.97
CA GLY A 362 8.06 3.65 -28.04
C GLY A 362 9.18 2.70 -27.60
N ARG A 363 10.29 3.21 -27.04
CA ARG A 363 11.43 2.39 -26.60
C ARG A 363 11.32 1.88 -25.16
N ARG A 364 10.42 2.46 -24.36
CA ARG A 364 10.21 2.13 -22.95
C ARG A 364 8.80 1.62 -22.70
N PHE A 365 8.63 0.91 -21.60
CA PHE A 365 7.35 0.49 -21.04
C PHE A 365 7.19 1.17 -19.69
N THR A 366 6.01 1.75 -19.43
CA THR A 366 5.62 2.33 -18.14
C THR A 366 4.41 1.59 -17.60
N LEU A 367 4.23 1.61 -16.28
CA LEU A 367 3.01 1.12 -15.64
C LEU A 367 1.87 2.12 -15.79
N LEU A 368 0.65 1.60 -15.83
CA LEU A 368 -0.59 2.37 -15.83
C LEU A 368 -1.23 2.37 -14.43
N PRO A 369 -2.02 3.41 -14.07
CA PRO A 369 -2.67 3.52 -12.76
C PRO A 369 -3.57 2.33 -12.42
N THR A 370 -4.06 1.62 -13.43
CA THR A 370 -4.85 0.39 -13.30
C THR A 370 -4.19 -0.64 -12.38
N VAL A 371 -2.86 -0.66 -12.24
CA VAL A 371 -2.14 -1.53 -11.28
C VAL A 371 -2.66 -1.37 -9.83
N LEU A 372 -3.06 -0.17 -9.43
CA LEU A 372 -3.58 0.09 -8.09
C LEU A 372 -4.93 -0.60 -7.80
N GLU A 373 -5.63 -1.07 -8.83
CA GLU A 373 -6.87 -1.86 -8.69
C GLU A 373 -6.65 -3.20 -8.00
N LEU A 374 -5.40 -3.68 -7.94
CA LEU A 374 -5.00 -4.95 -7.34
C LEU A 374 -5.01 -4.91 -5.79
N GLY A 375 -5.89 -4.10 -5.20
CA GLY A 375 -6.14 -4.08 -3.75
C GLY A 375 -5.44 -2.98 -2.97
N TYR A 376 -4.80 -2.02 -3.64
CA TYR A 376 -4.02 -0.96 -2.98
C TYR A 376 -4.87 -0.11 -2.01
N ALA A 377 -6.07 0.28 -2.42
CA ALA A 377 -7.00 1.06 -1.59
C ALA A 377 -7.48 0.31 -0.33
N ARG A 378 -7.48 -1.04 -0.37
CA ARG A 378 -7.76 -1.86 0.80
C ARG A 378 -6.53 -1.99 1.69
N LEU A 379 -5.38 -2.31 1.12
CA LEU A 379 -4.17 -2.55 1.92
C LEU A 379 -3.63 -1.26 2.57
N SER A 380 -3.84 -0.11 1.93
CA SER A 380 -3.59 1.21 2.54
C SER A 380 -4.49 1.53 3.75
N ARG A 381 -5.49 0.70 4.08
CA ARG A 381 -6.30 0.79 5.31
C ARG A 381 -5.67 0.11 6.51
N LEU A 382 -4.68 -0.75 6.29
CA LEU A 382 -4.18 -1.61 7.35
C LEU A 382 -3.60 -0.78 8.48
N THR A 383 -4.07 -1.07 9.67
CA THR A 383 -3.47 -0.62 10.93
C THR A 383 -2.26 -1.48 11.27
N PHE A 384 -1.38 -0.95 12.14
CA PHE A 384 -0.25 -1.74 12.63
C PHE A 384 -0.68 -3.06 13.29
N ALA A 385 -1.80 -3.04 14.03
CA ALA A 385 -2.35 -4.24 14.65
C ALA A 385 -2.75 -5.30 13.61
N GLU A 386 -3.41 -4.89 12.52
CA GLU A 386 -3.82 -5.81 11.44
C GLU A 386 -2.62 -6.40 10.68
N ILE A 387 -1.51 -5.65 10.57
CA ILE A 387 -0.25 -6.16 10.02
C ILE A 387 0.42 -7.15 10.99
N ALA A 388 0.46 -6.85 12.29
CA ALA A 388 1.16 -7.68 13.27
C ALA A 388 0.41 -8.97 13.65
N GLN A 389 -0.92 -8.93 13.73
CA GLN A 389 -1.75 -10.04 14.25
C GLN A 389 -1.50 -11.39 13.54
N PRO A 390 -1.37 -11.47 12.20
CA PRO A 390 -1.03 -12.69 11.49
C PRO A 390 0.31 -13.30 11.88
N HIS A 391 1.30 -12.46 12.14
CA HIS A 391 2.67 -12.86 12.45
C HIS A 391 2.72 -13.37 13.89
N LEU A 392 1.98 -12.72 14.79
CA LEU A 392 1.76 -13.21 16.15
C LEU A 392 1.07 -14.58 16.14
N ALA A 393 0.03 -14.79 15.34
CA ALA A 393 -0.67 -16.08 15.29
C ALA A 393 0.27 -17.23 14.90
N ARG A 394 1.05 -17.04 13.82
CA ARG A 394 2.05 -18.02 13.38
C ARG A 394 3.16 -18.24 14.41
N LEU A 395 3.63 -17.18 15.07
CA LEU A 395 4.61 -17.31 16.14
C LEU A 395 4.06 -18.17 17.28
N VAL A 396 2.84 -17.89 17.73
CA VAL A 396 2.17 -18.64 18.79
C VAL A 396 1.95 -20.10 18.41
N GLU A 397 1.62 -20.40 17.16
CA GLU A 397 1.52 -21.78 16.66
C GLU A 397 2.86 -22.53 16.73
N GLN A 398 3.98 -21.82 16.55
CA GLN A 398 5.33 -22.41 16.60
C GLN A 398 5.86 -22.60 18.03
N VAL A 399 5.65 -21.60 18.91
CA VAL A 399 6.23 -21.60 20.26
C VAL A 399 5.27 -22.07 21.35
N HIS A 400 3.97 -22.15 21.05
CA HIS A 400 2.89 -22.54 21.96
C HIS A 400 2.77 -21.69 23.23
N ASP A 401 3.30 -20.47 23.21
CA ASP A 401 3.25 -19.47 24.28
C ASP A 401 2.62 -18.17 23.75
N SER A 402 2.08 -17.33 24.63
CA SER A 402 1.36 -16.12 24.19
C SER A 402 2.33 -15.09 23.62
N ALA A 403 1.99 -14.48 22.49
CA ALA A 403 2.78 -13.43 21.86
C ALA A 403 2.02 -12.10 21.78
N SER A 404 2.74 -10.99 21.82
CA SER A 404 2.14 -9.64 21.78
C SER A 404 3.05 -8.63 21.11
N VAL A 405 2.45 -7.52 20.68
CA VAL A 405 3.18 -6.32 20.27
C VAL A 405 2.70 -5.14 21.11
N ALA A 406 3.65 -4.33 21.57
CA ALA A 406 3.39 -3.10 22.30
C ALA A 406 4.23 -1.94 21.76
N VAL A 407 3.74 -0.74 22.05
CA VAL A 407 4.35 0.54 21.71
C VAL A 407 4.67 1.29 23.00
N LEU A 408 5.58 2.26 22.92
CA LEU A 408 5.92 3.10 24.07
C LEU A 408 4.94 4.27 24.16
N ALA A 409 4.19 4.34 25.25
CA ALA A 409 3.27 5.44 25.52
C ALA A 409 3.69 6.07 26.85
N ASP A 410 4.25 7.28 26.80
CA ASP A 410 4.89 7.93 27.95
C ASP A 410 5.94 7.00 28.61
N ASP A 411 5.84 6.76 29.91
CA ASP A 411 6.74 5.85 30.65
C ASP A 411 6.25 4.40 30.71
N ASP A 412 5.14 4.11 30.02
CA ASP A 412 4.51 2.79 29.95
C ASP A 412 4.66 2.15 28.56
N ILE A 413 4.50 0.84 28.51
CA ILE A 413 4.15 0.14 27.29
C ILE A 413 2.63 0.07 27.14
N MET A 414 2.13 0.14 25.91
CA MET A 414 0.72 -0.08 25.59
C MET A 414 0.59 -1.23 24.58
N TYR A 415 -0.24 -2.22 24.91
CA TYR A 415 -0.47 -3.38 24.04
C TYR A 415 -1.32 -2.98 22.82
N VAL A 416 -0.84 -3.30 21.62
CA VAL A 416 -1.51 -2.97 20.35
C VAL A 416 -2.11 -4.22 19.68
N ALA A 417 -1.44 -5.37 19.80
CA ALA A 417 -1.91 -6.64 19.27
C ALA A 417 -1.47 -7.80 20.17
N ARG A 418 -2.27 -8.87 20.23
CA ARG A 418 -1.99 -10.05 21.07
C ARG A 418 -2.66 -11.30 20.53
N VAL A 419 -1.95 -12.42 20.61
CA VAL A 419 -2.49 -13.77 20.46
C VAL A 419 -2.18 -14.55 21.73
N HIS A 420 -3.20 -15.15 22.33
CA HIS A 420 -3.09 -15.84 23.61
C HIS A 420 -3.30 -17.35 23.44
N THR A 421 -2.50 -18.15 24.15
CA THR A 421 -2.64 -19.62 24.23
C THR A 421 -2.78 -20.10 25.66
N VAL A 422 -1.92 -19.60 26.54
CA VAL A 422 -1.86 -19.97 27.96
C VAL A 422 -2.12 -18.74 28.82
N ARG A 423 -3.03 -18.88 29.78
CA ARG A 423 -3.29 -17.83 30.76
C ARG A 423 -2.26 -17.92 31.89
N ILE A 424 -1.22 -17.09 31.81
CA ILE A 424 -0.09 -17.07 32.76
C ILE A 424 -0.27 -15.97 33.81
N MET A 425 -0.94 -14.88 33.45
CA MET A 425 -1.16 -13.73 34.33
C MET A 425 -2.54 -13.76 34.98
N SER A 426 -2.61 -13.24 36.20
CA SER A 426 -3.86 -13.02 36.94
C SER A 426 -4.73 -11.94 36.29
N VAL A 427 -4.11 -10.92 35.70
CA VAL A 427 -4.77 -9.81 35.01
C VAL A 427 -5.11 -10.17 33.56
N ASN A 428 -6.30 -9.77 33.11
CA ASN A 428 -6.70 -9.91 31.71
C ASN A 428 -6.02 -8.82 30.86
N ILE A 429 -5.09 -9.21 29.98
CA ILE A 429 -4.44 -8.29 29.03
C ILE A 429 -5.29 -8.19 27.77
N THR A 430 -5.85 -7.01 27.54
CA THR A 430 -6.50 -6.64 26.28
C THR A 430 -5.70 -5.58 25.55
N VAL A 431 -6.00 -5.34 24.26
CA VAL A 431 -5.47 -4.18 23.53
C VAL A 431 -5.79 -2.90 24.31
N GLY A 432 -4.83 -1.98 24.40
CA GLY A 432 -4.88 -0.76 25.21
C GLY A 432 -4.41 -0.94 26.66
N THR A 433 -4.18 -2.17 27.14
CA THR A 433 -3.60 -2.40 28.48
C THR A 433 -2.21 -1.78 28.57
N ARG A 434 -1.91 -1.13 29.69
CA ARG A 434 -0.62 -0.50 29.96
C ARG A 434 0.12 -1.18 31.11
N PHE A 435 1.44 -1.26 30.97
CA PHE A 435 2.34 -1.66 32.06
C PHE A 435 3.57 -0.76 32.09
N PRO A 436 4.23 -0.59 33.25
CA PRO A 436 5.43 0.23 33.34
C PRO A 436 6.55 -0.31 32.45
N ALA A 437 7.20 0.56 31.67
CA ALA A 437 8.24 0.13 30.75
C ALA A 437 9.44 -0.51 31.48
N TYR A 438 9.82 0.01 32.64
CA TYR A 438 11.00 -0.44 33.40
C TYR A 438 10.93 -1.93 33.83
N ALA A 439 9.72 -2.45 34.05
CA ALA A 439 9.48 -3.80 34.56
C ALA A 439 9.16 -4.83 33.45
N THR A 440 9.23 -4.45 32.18
CA THR A 440 8.78 -5.30 31.05
C THR A 440 9.89 -5.49 30.01
N SER A 441 9.91 -6.67 29.36
CA SER A 441 10.88 -6.94 28.28
C SER A 441 10.67 -6.01 27.09
N MET A 442 9.41 -5.79 26.70
CA MET A 442 9.06 -4.83 25.63
C MET A 442 9.46 -3.41 26.01
N GLY A 443 9.24 -2.98 27.26
CA GLY A 443 9.64 -1.65 27.70
C GLY A 443 11.15 -1.43 27.65
N ARG A 444 11.95 -2.43 28.05
CA ARG A 444 13.41 -2.38 27.91
C ARG A 444 13.86 -2.25 26.46
N VAL A 445 13.25 -3.00 25.54
CA VAL A 445 13.51 -2.90 24.10
C VAL A 445 13.13 -1.53 23.55
N LEU A 446 11.96 -1.01 23.91
CA LEU A 446 11.47 0.28 23.47
C LEU A 446 12.35 1.43 23.98
N LEU A 447 12.73 1.41 25.25
CA LEU A 447 13.66 2.38 25.84
C LEU A 447 15.07 2.26 25.22
N ALA A 448 15.52 1.05 24.89
CA ALA A 448 16.80 0.83 24.21
C ALA A 448 16.82 1.43 22.80
N GLY A 449 15.65 1.56 22.15
CA GLY A 449 15.47 2.21 20.86
C GLY A 449 15.47 3.74 20.89
N LEU A 450 15.39 4.35 22.07
CA LEU A 450 15.55 5.80 22.26
C LEU A 450 17.04 6.19 22.33
N SER A 451 17.32 7.49 22.19
CA SER A 451 18.64 8.00 22.55
C SER A 451 18.95 7.74 24.03
N GLU A 452 20.23 7.63 24.39
CA GLU A 452 20.64 7.39 25.78
C GLU A 452 20.09 8.46 26.73
N HIS A 453 20.04 9.71 26.27
CA HIS A 453 19.49 10.83 27.03
C HIS A 453 17.98 10.69 27.26
N GLU A 454 17.20 10.46 26.21
CA GLU A 454 15.73 10.30 26.33
C GLU A 454 15.37 9.08 27.18
N ALA A 455 16.11 7.96 27.05
CA ALA A 455 15.89 6.78 27.88
C ALA A 455 16.16 7.06 29.36
N ALA A 456 17.25 7.78 29.68
CA ALA A 456 17.59 8.18 31.04
C ALA A 456 16.54 9.14 31.62
N GLU A 457 16.05 10.10 30.84
CA GLU A 457 14.98 11.01 31.26
C GLU A 457 13.69 10.26 31.59
N ARG A 458 13.23 9.34 30.72
CA ARG A 458 12.03 8.54 30.99
C ARG A 458 12.18 7.66 32.23
N LEU A 459 13.34 7.02 32.41
CA LEU A 459 13.60 6.22 33.62
C LEU A 459 13.62 7.07 34.89
N ALA A 460 14.13 8.30 34.82
CA ALA A 460 14.16 9.22 35.97
C ALA A 460 12.76 9.75 36.33
N HIS A 461 11.87 9.88 35.34
CA HIS A 461 10.49 10.33 35.53
C HIS A 461 9.55 9.20 35.96
N ALA A 462 9.90 7.95 35.64
CA ALA A 462 9.10 6.78 35.95
C ALA A 462 8.86 6.63 37.46
N SER A 463 7.61 6.40 37.84
CA SER A 463 7.24 6.05 39.22
C SER A 463 7.58 4.59 39.54
N VAL A 464 8.88 4.31 39.70
CA VAL A 464 9.41 2.97 39.94
C VAL A 464 8.93 2.41 41.27
N ARG A 465 8.27 1.25 41.21
CA ARG A 465 7.76 0.50 42.37
C ARG A 465 8.20 -0.95 42.29
N SER A 466 8.43 -1.59 43.43
CA SER A 466 8.61 -3.04 43.49
C SER A 466 7.24 -3.70 43.25
N LEU A 467 7.07 -4.33 42.07
CA LEU A 467 5.83 -5.03 41.71
C LEU A 467 5.85 -6.47 42.23
N THR A 468 7.04 -7.05 42.29
CA THR A 468 7.38 -8.35 42.86
C THR A 468 8.69 -8.21 43.66
N PRO A 469 9.12 -9.27 44.39
CA PRO A 469 10.45 -9.30 45.00
C PRO A 469 11.62 -9.28 44.00
N PHE A 470 11.36 -9.53 42.71
CA PHE A 470 12.39 -9.59 41.66
C PHE A 470 12.50 -8.30 40.84
N THR A 471 11.54 -7.37 41.00
CA THR A 471 11.51 -6.13 40.24
C THR A 471 12.78 -5.30 40.50
N ARG A 472 13.49 -4.93 39.42
CA ARG A 472 14.58 -3.96 39.53
C ARG A 472 14.02 -2.58 39.85
N VAL A 473 14.51 -1.98 40.94
CA VAL A 473 14.08 -0.66 41.40
C VAL A 473 15.21 0.36 41.48
N ASP A 474 16.47 -0.07 41.44
CA ASP A 474 17.62 0.82 41.41
C ASP A 474 17.81 1.42 40.02
N ALA A 475 18.09 2.72 39.96
CA ALA A 475 18.22 3.45 38.70
C ALA A 475 19.39 2.96 37.85
N ALA A 476 20.52 2.57 38.47
CA ALA A 476 21.67 2.04 37.75
C ALA A 476 21.37 0.64 37.20
N ASP A 477 20.67 -0.21 37.96
CA ASP A 477 20.25 -1.54 37.49
C ASP A 477 19.26 -1.46 36.32
N LEU A 478 18.36 -0.49 36.33
CA LEU A 478 17.43 -0.22 35.24
C LEU A 478 18.14 0.32 34.00
N ALA A 479 19.05 1.29 34.18
CA ALA A 479 19.85 1.83 33.09
C ALA A 479 20.71 0.74 32.43
N GLU A 480 21.34 -0.12 33.24
CA GLU A 480 22.12 -1.25 32.74
C GLU A 480 21.25 -2.29 32.04
N ALA A 481 20.02 -2.54 32.51
CA ALA A 481 19.09 -3.42 31.82
C ALA A 481 18.74 -2.92 30.41
N VAL A 482 18.51 -1.62 30.25
CA VAL A 482 18.23 -0.98 28.95
C VAL A 482 19.48 -0.99 28.07
N ALA A 483 20.66 -0.69 28.62
CA ALA A 483 21.91 -0.75 27.89
C ALA A 483 22.23 -2.18 27.39
N GLN A 484 21.95 -3.20 28.22
CA GLN A 484 22.09 -4.59 27.83
C GLN A 484 21.12 -4.97 26.70
N ALA A 485 19.85 -4.55 26.79
CA ALA A 485 18.88 -4.79 25.72
C ALA A 485 19.31 -4.17 24.38
N ARG A 486 19.93 -2.98 24.42
CA ARG A 486 20.51 -2.32 23.24
C ARG A 486 21.65 -3.13 22.63
N ARG A 487 22.57 -3.64 23.46
CA ARG A 487 23.72 -4.45 23.00
C ARG A 487 23.29 -5.80 22.43
N ASP A 488 22.31 -6.43 23.05
CA ASP A 488 21.87 -7.79 22.70
C ASP A 488 20.82 -7.85 21.59
N GLY A 489 20.16 -6.72 21.28
CA GLY A 489 19.05 -6.66 20.33
C GLY A 489 17.77 -7.34 20.83
N HIS A 490 17.72 -7.74 22.09
CA HIS A 490 16.56 -8.33 22.74
C HIS A 490 16.62 -8.08 24.25
N ALA A 491 15.47 -8.18 24.93
CA ALA A 491 15.41 -8.07 26.38
C ALA A 491 14.74 -9.29 27.00
N LEU A 492 15.30 -9.70 28.14
CA LEU A 492 14.80 -10.78 28.99
C LEU A 492 14.33 -10.19 30.32
N VAL A 493 13.16 -10.63 30.77
CA VAL A 493 12.61 -10.27 32.09
C VAL A 493 12.12 -11.52 32.80
N ASP A 494 12.61 -11.72 34.03
CA ASP A 494 12.29 -12.86 34.88
C ASP A 494 11.51 -12.37 36.10
N GLN A 495 10.19 -12.55 36.08
CA GLN A 495 9.27 -12.37 37.21
C GLN A 495 9.21 -10.95 37.79
N GLU A 496 9.66 -9.93 37.06
CA GLU A 496 9.70 -8.54 37.54
C GLU A 496 8.33 -7.85 37.51
N LEU A 497 7.43 -8.27 36.61
CA LEU A 497 6.07 -7.73 36.50
C LEU A 497 5.08 -8.51 37.37
N GLU A 498 5.16 -9.84 37.34
CA GLU A 498 4.31 -10.76 38.09
C GLU A 498 5.13 -12.03 38.42
N GLU A 499 4.97 -12.57 39.61
CA GLU A 499 5.64 -13.82 39.99
C GLU A 499 5.19 -14.97 39.09
N GLY A 500 6.11 -15.85 38.71
CA GLY A 500 5.84 -16.90 37.73
C GLY A 500 5.79 -16.45 36.25
N LEU A 501 5.91 -15.16 35.93
CA LEU A 501 5.94 -14.67 34.54
C LEU A 501 7.36 -14.45 34.02
N ARG A 502 7.68 -15.04 32.86
CA ARG A 502 8.89 -14.74 32.08
C ARG A 502 8.54 -14.16 30.73
N SER A 503 9.40 -13.30 30.20
CA SER A 503 9.22 -12.79 28.84
C SER A 503 10.53 -12.49 28.13
N ILE A 504 10.48 -12.62 26.81
CA ILE A 504 11.54 -12.21 25.88
C ILE A 504 10.93 -11.29 24.82
N ALA A 505 11.58 -10.17 24.53
CA ALA A 505 11.14 -9.22 23.51
C ALA A 505 12.25 -8.84 22.54
N VAL A 506 11.86 -8.48 21.32
CA VAL A 506 12.72 -7.96 20.24
C VAL A 506 12.11 -6.67 19.67
N PRO A 507 12.92 -5.75 19.11
CA PRO A 507 12.42 -4.55 18.47
C PRO A 507 11.68 -4.87 17.16
N VAL A 508 10.75 -4.00 16.80
CA VAL A 508 10.17 -3.90 15.46
C VAL A 508 10.48 -2.49 14.95
N HIS A 509 11.24 -2.41 13.86
CA HIS A 509 11.70 -1.17 13.28
C HIS A 509 10.73 -0.63 12.23
N ASP A 510 10.65 0.70 12.12
CA ASP A 510 10.04 1.34 10.96
C ASP A 510 11.02 1.41 9.77
N ARG A 511 10.53 1.93 8.63
CA ARG A 511 11.31 2.10 7.41
C ARG A 511 12.53 3.04 7.57
N THR A 512 12.56 3.87 8.62
CA THR A 512 13.70 4.75 8.93
C THR A 512 14.76 4.07 9.80
N GLY A 513 14.51 2.82 10.22
CA GLY A 513 15.37 2.05 11.12
C GLY A 513 15.18 2.40 12.60
N ARG A 514 14.15 3.18 12.95
CA ARG A 514 13.84 3.48 14.35
C ARG A 514 12.97 2.38 14.94
N VAL A 515 13.16 2.07 16.22
CA VAL A 515 12.29 1.14 16.95
C VAL A 515 10.90 1.77 17.10
N ALA A 516 9.92 1.22 16.40
CA ALA A 516 8.55 1.72 16.40
C ALA A 516 7.63 0.93 17.34
N ALA A 517 7.96 -0.33 17.58
CA ALA A 517 7.26 -1.20 18.52
C ALA A 517 8.21 -2.26 19.09
N ALA A 518 7.74 -3.05 20.04
CA ALA A 518 8.42 -4.26 20.49
C ALA A 518 7.46 -5.46 20.44
N MET A 519 7.97 -6.59 19.98
CA MET A 519 7.25 -7.86 19.94
C MET A 519 7.79 -8.78 21.03
N ASN A 520 6.92 -9.48 21.76
CA ASN A 520 7.34 -10.40 22.81
C ASN A 520 6.64 -11.75 22.75
N VAL A 521 7.23 -12.69 23.49
CA VAL A 521 6.60 -13.93 23.93
C VAL A 521 6.65 -13.97 25.45
N SER A 522 5.53 -14.35 26.05
CA SER A 522 5.34 -14.47 27.49
C SER A 522 5.07 -15.93 27.87
N THR A 523 5.82 -16.44 28.84
CA THR A 523 5.82 -17.86 29.25
C THR A 523 5.84 -18.00 30.78
N HIS A 524 5.45 -19.16 31.30
CA HIS A 524 5.46 -19.41 32.74
C HIS A 524 6.86 -19.82 33.21
N ALA A 525 7.28 -19.37 34.40
CA ALA A 525 8.63 -19.61 34.94
C ALA A 525 8.98 -21.10 35.14
N SER A 526 7.97 -21.97 35.23
CA SER A 526 8.18 -23.42 35.34
C SER A 526 8.63 -24.11 34.04
N ARG A 527 8.58 -23.45 32.88
CA ARG A 527 8.89 -24.07 31.57
C ARG A 527 10.38 -24.31 31.29
N GLY A 528 11.28 -23.73 32.07
CA GLY A 528 12.73 -23.83 31.88
C GLY A 528 13.44 -22.56 32.30
N THR A 529 14.77 -22.54 32.25
CA THR A 529 15.56 -21.35 32.62
C THR A 529 15.38 -20.21 31.59
N MET A 530 15.76 -18.98 31.95
CA MET A 530 15.73 -17.85 31.00
C MET A 530 16.58 -18.10 29.74
N ASP A 531 17.66 -18.86 29.87
CA ASP A 531 18.52 -19.23 28.75
C ASP A 531 17.89 -20.31 27.85
N ASP A 532 17.13 -21.25 28.44
CA ASP A 532 16.33 -22.21 27.68
C ASP A 532 15.23 -21.49 26.87
N VAL A 533 14.52 -20.55 27.51
CA VAL A 533 13.50 -19.72 26.84
C VAL A 533 14.12 -18.92 25.71
N ARG A 534 15.27 -18.28 25.94
CA ARG A 534 16.00 -17.54 24.89
C ARG A 534 16.33 -18.43 23.70
N ARG A 535 16.97 -19.58 23.91
CA ARG A 535 17.33 -20.51 22.82
C ARG A 535 16.13 -21.01 22.04
N ALA A 536 15.03 -21.32 22.72
CA ALA A 536 13.84 -21.89 22.10
C ALA A 536 13.02 -20.84 21.32
N VAL A 537 12.91 -19.61 21.83
CA VAL A 537 11.95 -18.62 21.35
C VAL A 537 12.57 -17.54 20.49
N LEU A 538 13.80 -17.09 20.81
CA LEU A 538 14.41 -15.93 20.15
C LEU A 538 14.48 -16.05 18.62
N PRO A 539 14.86 -17.20 18.02
CA PRO A 539 14.92 -17.32 16.56
C PRO A 539 13.55 -17.10 15.88
N ALA A 540 12.50 -17.74 16.40
CA ALA A 540 11.15 -17.61 15.84
C ALA A 540 10.58 -16.21 16.08
N LEU A 541 10.80 -15.63 17.26
CA LEU A 541 10.37 -14.28 17.59
C LEU A 541 11.07 -13.23 16.70
N THR A 542 12.37 -13.37 16.46
CA THR A 542 13.13 -12.47 15.57
C THR A 542 12.62 -12.58 14.12
N ALA A 543 12.38 -13.79 13.63
CA ALA A 543 11.81 -13.99 12.30
C ALA A 543 10.40 -13.42 12.15
N ALA A 544 9.57 -13.51 13.20
CA ALA A 544 8.24 -12.92 13.21
C ALA A 544 8.29 -11.39 13.20
N ALA A 545 9.19 -10.78 13.97
CA ALA A 545 9.42 -9.34 13.97
C ALA A 545 9.91 -8.85 12.60
N ALA A 546 10.92 -9.50 12.01
CA ALA A 546 11.42 -9.16 10.67
C ALA A 546 10.33 -9.24 9.59
N ALA A 547 9.46 -10.26 9.65
CA ALA A 547 8.34 -10.36 8.71
C ALA A 547 7.30 -9.23 8.91
N VAL A 548 7.10 -8.72 10.13
CA VAL A 548 6.27 -7.53 10.36
C VAL A 548 6.97 -6.27 9.82
N GLU A 549 8.29 -6.15 9.97
CA GLU A 549 9.07 -5.04 9.42
C GLU A 549 9.02 -4.99 7.90
N GLU A 550 9.09 -6.14 7.22
CA GLU A 550 8.95 -6.26 5.76
C GLU A 550 7.57 -5.73 5.30
N ASP A 551 6.49 -6.21 5.91
CA ASP A 551 5.14 -5.75 5.59
C ASP A 551 4.94 -4.26 5.92
N LEU A 552 5.49 -3.79 7.05
CA LEU A 552 5.44 -2.39 7.43
C LEU A 552 6.19 -1.50 6.44
N ALA A 553 7.38 -1.91 5.99
CA ALA A 553 8.18 -1.15 5.03
C ALA A 553 7.43 -0.97 3.70
N VAL A 554 6.77 -2.02 3.21
CA VAL A 554 5.98 -1.98 1.97
C VAL A 554 4.75 -1.06 2.13
N VAL A 555 4.00 -1.19 3.22
CA VAL A 555 2.80 -0.36 3.46
C VAL A 555 3.18 1.10 3.66
N THR A 556 4.25 1.37 4.41
CA THR A 556 4.68 2.73 4.78
C THR A 556 5.57 3.42 3.77
N GLU A 557 5.81 2.81 2.60
CA GLU A 557 6.54 3.45 1.51
C GLU A 557 5.80 4.70 1.01
N ARG A 558 4.48 4.60 0.87
CA ARG A 558 3.60 5.62 0.27
C ARG A 558 2.36 5.95 1.10
N VAL A 559 2.12 5.22 2.19
CA VAL A 559 1.00 5.46 3.10
C VAL A 559 1.52 5.85 4.47
N ARG A 560 0.96 6.91 5.05
CA ARG A 560 1.23 7.26 6.44
C ARG A 560 0.46 6.32 7.36
N LEU A 561 1.16 5.37 7.95
CA LEU A 561 0.62 4.53 9.01
C LEU A 561 0.93 5.17 10.36
N THR A 562 -0.10 5.40 11.18
CA THR A 562 0.09 5.85 12.57
C THR A 562 0.23 4.64 13.46
N ILE A 563 1.38 4.54 14.14
CA ILE A 563 1.59 3.61 15.23
C ILE A 563 1.18 4.36 16.50
N PRO A 564 0.20 3.85 17.27
CA PRO A 564 -0.44 4.58 18.36
C PRO A 564 0.45 4.84 19.57
#